data_AF-A0A914EAQ5-F1
#
_entry.id   AF-A0A914EAQ5-F1
#
_cell.length_a   1.000
_cell.length_b   1.000
_cell.length_c   1.000
_cell.angle_alpha   90.00
_cell.angle_beta   90.00
_cell.angle_gamma   90.00
#
_symmetry.space_group_name_H-M   'P 1'
#
loop_
_entity.id
_entity.type
_entity.pdbx_description
1 polymer ?
#
loop_
_entity_poly.entity_id
_entity_poly.type
_entity_poly.pdbx_seq_one_letter_code
_entity_poly.pdbx_strand_id
1 'polypeptide(L)'
;MYNDQQPDQETLPEWENIRAKRQSTIYAHAKGVSFFDRGSGRTFNYTQLPKIANQLYYIRPYIYSSGLPISMAAEISTLAKLISGEYKKGAPYSNVEEMITKGGTKFISIAKNAEFNADIYDGIVAPTLKTNLLTETWIKGYDITVNCSSIYPVVDVEYIKVGVSGQFRYTKDHSKLAISGDPTQPYICIGDINRMTSQYTRGGGTNCINNPEIWNTYFNMIQGTDPSDVCPVNN
;
A
#
# COMPACT_ATOMS: atom_id res chain seq x y z
N MET A 1 10.32 -23.75 -35.70
CA MET A 1 11.39 -22.92 -35.13
C MET A 1 10.78 -21.54 -34.92
N TYR A 2 10.28 -21.29 -33.70
CA TYR A 2 9.67 -20.02 -33.34
C TYR A 2 10.78 -19.05 -32.97
N ASN A 3 10.81 -17.92 -33.66
CA ASN A 3 11.73 -16.83 -33.42
C ASN A 3 11.00 -15.86 -32.47
N ASP A 4 11.28 -15.96 -31.17
CA ASP A 4 10.80 -15.01 -30.17
C ASP A 4 11.64 -13.73 -30.27
N GLN A 5 11.10 -12.71 -30.92
CA GLN A 5 11.50 -11.33 -30.67
C GLN A 5 10.41 -10.69 -29.81
N GLN A 6 10.72 -10.51 -28.53
CA GLN A 6 9.95 -9.65 -27.63
C GLN A 6 9.96 -8.22 -28.18
N PRO A 7 8.82 -7.53 -28.31
CA PRO A 7 8.81 -6.09 -28.42
C PRO A 7 8.96 -5.49 -27.02
N ASP A 8 10.09 -4.81 -26.86
CA ASP A 8 10.48 -3.74 -25.94
C ASP A 8 9.70 -3.54 -24.64
N GLN A 9 10.49 -3.56 -23.56
CA GLN A 9 10.12 -3.03 -22.25
C GLN A 9 9.59 -1.60 -22.40
N GLU A 10 8.43 -1.35 -21.80
CA GLU A 10 7.89 -0.01 -21.61
C GLU A 10 8.85 0.75 -20.67
N THR A 11 9.87 1.37 -21.24
CA THR A 11 10.75 2.30 -20.54
C THR A 11 9.92 3.52 -20.18
N LEU A 12 9.68 3.70 -18.88
CA LEU A 12 9.10 4.94 -18.35
C LEU A 12 9.94 6.13 -18.86
N PRO A 13 9.32 7.24 -19.31
CA PRO A 13 10.05 8.33 -19.96
C PRO A 13 11.15 8.92 -19.07
N GLU A 14 12.33 9.12 -19.65
CA GLU A 14 13.41 9.97 -19.12
C GLU A 14 12.86 11.38 -18.86
N TRP A 15 12.65 11.73 -17.60
CA TRP A 15 12.21 13.07 -17.16
C TRP A 15 13.40 14.00 -16.87
N GLU A 16 14.55 13.73 -17.47
CA GLU A 16 15.64 14.71 -17.55
C GLU A 16 15.22 15.87 -18.47
N ASN A 17 14.55 16.89 -17.92
CA ASN A 17 14.67 18.32 -18.30
C ASN A 17 13.50 19.18 -17.76
N ILE A 18 13.36 19.31 -16.45
CA ILE A 18 12.63 20.46 -15.87
C ILE A 18 13.58 21.27 -14.98
N ARG A 19 14.34 22.17 -15.62
CA ARG A 19 15.05 23.24 -14.93
C ARG A 19 14.03 24.28 -14.42
N ALA A 20 13.96 24.35 -13.10
CA ALA A 20 13.75 25.54 -12.27
C ALA A 20 12.66 26.56 -12.69
N LYS A 21 11.53 26.57 -11.97
CA LYS A 21 10.91 27.78 -11.42
C LYS A 21 10.24 27.46 -10.07
N ARG A 22 10.47 28.34 -9.10
CA ARG A 22 10.29 28.20 -7.65
C ARG A 22 8.84 27.87 -7.21
N GLN A 23 8.65 26.79 -6.47
CA GLN A 23 7.88 26.66 -5.22
C GLN A 23 8.11 25.25 -4.65
N SER A 24 8.26 25.16 -3.32
CA SER A 24 8.69 23.97 -2.58
C SER A 24 7.84 22.74 -2.88
N THR A 25 8.43 21.74 -3.52
CA THR A 25 7.77 20.47 -3.84
C THR A 25 8.69 19.33 -3.42
N ILE A 26 8.21 18.43 -2.56
CA ILE A 26 8.90 17.19 -2.19
C ILE A 26 8.43 16.12 -3.18
N TYR A 27 9.30 15.67 -4.07
CA TYR A 27 9.04 14.52 -4.95
C TYR A 27 9.56 13.25 -4.29
N ALA A 28 8.83 12.69 -3.33
CA ALA A 28 9.14 11.38 -2.78
C ALA A 28 8.49 10.30 -3.66
N HIS A 29 9.24 9.75 -4.61
CA HIS A 29 8.79 8.61 -5.41
C HIS A 29 9.11 7.31 -4.68
N ALA A 30 8.32 6.97 -3.66
CA ALA A 30 8.30 5.63 -3.12
C ALA A 30 7.68 4.70 -4.17
N LYS A 31 8.33 3.59 -4.54
CA LYS A 31 7.63 2.54 -5.31
C LYS A 31 6.43 2.04 -4.48
N GLY A 32 5.25 2.60 -4.72
CA GLY A 32 3.95 2.18 -4.20
C GLY A 32 3.34 3.01 -3.06
N VAL A 33 4.06 3.91 -2.38
CA VAL A 33 3.41 4.81 -1.38
C VAL A 33 2.88 6.04 -2.09
N SER A 34 1.67 5.92 -2.62
CA SER A 34 1.03 7.05 -3.27
C SER A 34 0.36 7.96 -2.23
N PHE A 35 1.08 8.99 -1.77
CA PHE A 35 0.44 10.23 -1.32
C PHE A 35 0.28 11.13 -2.56
N PHE A 36 -0.83 10.94 -3.28
CA PHE A 36 -1.04 11.57 -4.58
C PHE A 36 -1.24 13.10 -4.48
N ASP A 37 -0.39 13.87 -5.17
CA ASP A 37 -0.64 15.20 -5.76
C ASP A 37 0.04 15.19 -7.14
N ARG A 38 -0.58 15.38 -8.31
CA ARG A 38 -1.73 16.21 -8.74
C ARG A 38 -2.58 15.42 -9.77
N GLY A 39 -3.88 15.72 -9.88
CA GLY A 39 -4.76 15.30 -10.98
C GLY A 39 -5.89 14.33 -10.61
N SER A 40 -5.70 13.53 -9.56
CA SER A 40 -6.75 12.71 -8.91
C SER A 40 -6.48 12.53 -7.41
N GLY A 41 -5.54 13.32 -6.87
CA GLY A 41 -4.89 13.12 -5.58
C GLY A 41 -5.60 13.79 -4.42
N ARG A 42 -5.64 13.11 -3.27
CA ARG A 42 -6.24 13.61 -2.04
C ARG A 42 -5.32 14.71 -1.46
N THR A 43 -5.79 15.95 -1.40
CA THR A 43 -5.07 17.05 -0.75
C THR A 43 -5.10 16.89 0.77
N PHE A 44 -4.01 17.23 1.46
CA PHE A 44 -3.92 17.26 2.92
C PHE A 44 -3.75 18.68 3.44
N ASN A 45 -4.27 18.94 4.64
CA ASN A 45 -3.87 20.14 5.38
C ASN A 45 -2.43 19.97 5.89
N TYR A 46 -1.71 21.07 6.02
CA TYR A 46 -0.31 21.07 6.48
C TYR A 46 -0.13 20.35 7.82
N THR A 47 -1.12 20.40 8.70
CA THR A 47 -1.14 19.70 10.00
C THR A 47 -1.09 18.18 9.90
N GLN A 48 -1.37 17.59 8.73
CA GLN A 48 -1.26 16.14 8.49
C GLN A 48 0.15 15.74 8.04
N LEU A 49 0.97 16.70 7.60
CA LEU A 49 2.29 16.44 7.05
C LEU A 49 3.24 15.72 8.03
N PRO A 50 3.24 16.00 9.35
CA PRO A 50 4.02 15.21 10.31
C PRO A 50 3.63 13.73 10.36
N LYS A 51 2.34 13.41 10.22
CA LYS A 51 1.85 12.01 10.17
C LYS A 51 2.33 11.31 8.90
N ILE A 52 2.24 11.99 7.77
CA ILE A 52 2.74 11.50 6.47
C ILE A 52 4.24 11.25 6.56
N ALA A 53 5.00 12.21 7.10
CA ALA A 53 6.43 12.09 7.30
C ALA A 53 6.79 10.88 8.18
N ASN A 54 6.04 10.66 9.27
CA ASN A 54 6.21 9.51 10.13
C ASN A 54 5.96 8.21 9.38
N GLN A 55 4.85 8.08 8.65
CA GLN A 55 4.57 6.87 7.86
C GLN A 55 5.69 6.58 6.85
N LEU A 56 6.14 7.59 6.09
CA LEU A 56 7.26 7.43 5.16
C LEU A 56 8.57 7.04 5.88
N TYR A 57 8.81 7.52 7.10
CA TYR A 57 9.97 7.16 7.90
C TYR A 57 9.99 5.67 8.28
N TYR A 58 8.83 5.04 8.50
CA TYR A 58 8.71 3.57 8.66
C TYR A 58 8.92 2.82 7.35
N ILE A 59 8.28 3.30 6.28
CA ILE A 59 8.28 2.64 4.97
C ILE A 59 9.68 2.62 4.34
N ARG A 60 10.50 3.64 4.62
CA ARG A 60 11.84 3.83 4.04
C ARG A 60 11.77 3.82 2.50
N PRO A 61 11.06 4.79 1.89
CA PRO A 61 11.05 4.93 0.45
C PRO A 61 12.44 5.32 -0.08
N TYR A 62 12.70 4.97 -1.33
CA TYR A 62 13.88 5.50 -2.03
C TYR A 62 13.57 6.92 -2.52
N ILE A 63 14.26 7.92 -1.97
CA ILE A 63 14.06 9.33 -2.34
C ILE A 63 15.05 9.67 -3.44
N TYR A 64 14.54 9.95 -4.63
CA TYR A 64 15.38 10.33 -5.77
C TYR A 64 15.72 11.82 -5.79
N SER A 65 14.76 12.69 -5.44
CA SER A 65 14.94 14.14 -5.44
C SER A 65 14.16 14.76 -4.29
N SER A 66 14.66 15.87 -3.76
CA SER A 66 14.05 16.56 -2.63
C SER A 66 14.20 18.07 -2.72
N GLY A 67 13.13 18.80 -2.39
CA GLY A 67 13.12 20.24 -2.24
C GLY A 67 12.38 20.66 -0.97
N LEU A 68 13.02 20.48 0.19
CA LEU A 68 12.45 20.82 1.49
C LEU A 68 12.90 22.22 1.94
N PRO A 69 11.98 23.18 2.14
CA PRO A 69 12.30 24.48 2.72
C PRO A 69 12.88 24.36 4.12
N ILE A 70 13.86 25.20 4.44
CA ILE A 70 14.51 25.21 5.76
C ILE A 70 13.50 25.39 6.89
N SER A 71 12.51 26.28 6.72
CA SER A 71 11.45 26.50 7.71
C SER A 71 10.63 25.23 7.97
N MET A 72 10.30 24.47 6.92
CA MET A 72 9.56 23.22 7.04
C MET A 72 10.41 22.09 7.63
N ALA A 73 11.71 22.07 7.30
CA ALA A 73 12.66 21.12 7.89
C ALA A 73 12.84 21.33 9.40
N ALA A 74 12.83 22.59 9.84
CA ALA A 74 12.89 22.96 11.24
C ALA A 74 11.61 22.57 12.00
N GLU A 75 10.46 22.72 11.36
CA GLU A 75 9.16 22.39 11.97
C GLU A 75 8.89 20.88 12.00
N ILE A 76 9.27 20.15 10.95
CA ILE A 76 8.99 18.73 10.78
C ILE A 76 10.30 17.96 10.67
N SER A 77 10.94 17.74 11.82
CA SER A 77 12.24 17.07 11.90
C SER A 77 12.26 15.68 11.23
N THR A 78 11.15 14.94 11.25
CA THR A 78 11.03 13.64 10.57
C THR A 78 11.19 13.75 9.06
N LEU A 79 10.75 14.85 8.43
CA LEU A 79 11.00 15.08 6.99
C LEU A 79 12.48 15.34 6.72
N ALA A 80 13.15 16.09 7.59
CA ALA A 80 14.59 16.34 7.46
C ALA A 80 15.37 15.02 7.56
N LYS A 81 15.05 14.17 8.54
CA LYS A 81 15.61 12.82 8.70
C LYS A 81 15.38 11.97 7.45
N LEU A 82 14.14 11.90 7.00
CA LEU A 82 13.75 11.14 5.81
C LEU A 82 14.59 11.53 4.58
N ILE A 83 14.74 12.84 4.31
CA ILE A 83 15.52 13.35 3.18
C ILE A 83 17.03 13.10 3.34
N SER A 84 17.54 13.09 4.58
CA SER A 84 18.93 12.73 4.86
C SER A 84 19.22 11.22 4.74
N GLY A 85 18.21 10.41 4.41
CA GLY A 85 18.33 8.97 4.25
C GLY A 85 18.18 8.18 5.54
N GLU A 86 17.82 8.84 6.65
CA GLU A 86 17.45 8.17 7.88
C GLU A 86 16.07 7.51 7.76
N TYR A 87 15.88 6.43 8.52
CA TYR A 87 14.64 5.67 8.55
C TYR A 87 14.44 5.02 9.92
N LYS A 88 13.21 4.58 10.21
CA LYS A 88 12.88 3.95 11.49
C LYS A 88 13.63 2.64 11.67
N LYS A 89 14.47 2.59 12.70
CA LYS A 89 15.12 1.37 13.22
C LYS A 89 14.60 1.01 14.61
N GLY A 90 14.66 -0.27 14.96
CA GLY A 90 14.23 -0.80 16.26
C GLY A 90 12.72 -0.71 16.49
N ALA A 91 12.28 -1.14 17.67
CA ALA A 91 10.87 -1.06 18.07
C ALA A 91 10.40 0.40 18.28
N PRO A 92 9.11 0.71 18.10
CA PRO A 92 8.11 -0.14 17.44
C PRO A 92 8.43 -0.31 15.94
N TYR A 93 8.03 -1.45 15.38
CA TYR A 93 8.31 -1.83 13.98
C TYR A 93 7.22 -1.40 13.00
N SER A 94 6.11 -0.89 13.52
CA SER A 94 4.97 -0.42 12.72
C SER A 94 4.31 0.79 13.34
N ASN A 95 3.49 1.47 12.55
CA ASN A 95 2.74 2.65 12.97
C ASN A 95 1.38 2.69 12.27
N VAL A 96 0.33 3.04 13.01
CA VAL A 96 -1.03 3.20 12.51
C VAL A 96 -1.48 4.63 12.78
N GLU A 97 -1.96 5.33 11.75
CA GLU A 97 -2.41 6.72 11.84
C GLU A 97 -3.77 6.88 11.18
N GLU A 98 -4.70 7.56 11.85
CA GLU A 98 -5.83 8.18 11.15
C GLU A 98 -5.34 9.47 10.48
N MET A 99 -5.55 9.57 9.17
CA MET A 99 -5.27 10.75 8.38
C MET A 99 -6.56 11.33 7.79
N ILE A 100 -6.58 12.65 7.65
CA ILE A 100 -7.75 13.39 7.19
C ILE A 100 -7.35 14.30 6.04
N THR A 101 -7.99 14.10 4.89
CA THR A 101 -7.79 14.97 3.72
C THR A 101 -8.38 16.35 3.98
N LYS A 102 -7.97 17.35 3.20
CA LYS A 102 -8.56 18.70 3.22
C LYS A 102 -10.08 18.65 2.95
N GLY A 103 -10.55 17.68 2.16
CA GLY A 103 -11.97 17.45 1.89
C GLY A 103 -12.70 16.66 2.98
N GLY A 104 -12.07 16.37 4.13
CA GLY A 104 -12.70 15.68 5.26
C GLY A 104 -12.75 14.15 5.15
N THR A 105 -12.34 13.56 4.02
CA THR A 105 -12.20 12.10 3.91
C THR A 105 -11.16 11.58 4.89
N LYS A 106 -11.55 10.58 5.68
CA LYS A 106 -10.66 9.88 6.62
C LYS A 106 -10.13 8.59 6.01
N PHE A 107 -8.91 8.23 6.35
CA PHE A 107 -8.34 6.91 6.07
C PHE A 107 -7.37 6.50 7.17
N ILE A 108 -7.19 5.20 7.31
CA ILE A 108 -6.24 4.59 8.23
C ILE A 108 -4.99 4.27 7.42
N SER A 109 -3.88 4.91 7.75
CA SER A 109 -2.57 4.66 7.17
C SER A 109 -1.80 3.72 8.09
N ILE A 110 -1.32 2.61 7.53
CA ILE A 110 -0.59 1.58 8.24
C ILE A 110 0.77 1.45 7.57
N ALA A 111 1.86 1.57 8.33
CA ALA A 111 3.19 1.23 7.83
C ALA A 111 3.92 0.27 8.75
N LYS A 112 4.86 -0.47 8.15
CA LYS A 112 5.88 -1.24 8.83
C LYS A 112 7.26 -0.90 8.29
N ASN A 113 8.27 -1.11 9.12
CA ASN A 113 9.65 -1.19 8.68
C ASN A 113 10.05 -2.65 8.43
N ALA A 114 11.25 -2.85 7.90
CA ALA A 114 11.80 -4.17 7.59
C ALA A 114 11.97 -5.09 8.82
N GLU A 115 12.06 -4.53 10.02
CA GLU A 115 12.26 -5.28 11.27
C GLU A 115 10.97 -5.93 11.79
N PHE A 116 9.80 -5.55 11.26
CA PHE A 116 8.53 -6.20 11.59
C PHE A 116 8.52 -7.69 11.21
N ASN A 117 9.17 -8.02 10.08
CA ASN A 117 9.46 -9.40 9.67
C ASN A 117 8.26 -10.37 9.65
N ALA A 118 7.07 -9.87 9.34
CA ALA A 118 5.85 -10.66 9.17
C ALA A 118 4.93 -10.06 8.10
N ASP A 119 3.84 -10.74 7.81
CA ASP A 119 2.81 -10.24 6.90
C ASP A 119 2.12 -9.01 7.50
N ILE A 120 2.07 -7.92 6.72
CA ILE A 120 1.42 -6.68 7.15
C ILE A 120 -0.09 -6.88 7.26
N TYR A 121 -0.69 -7.69 6.38
CA TYR A 121 -2.14 -7.87 6.33
C TYR A 121 -2.65 -8.68 7.51
N ASP A 122 -2.10 -9.88 7.73
CA ASP A 122 -2.42 -10.72 8.89
C ASP A 122 -2.01 -10.05 10.22
N GLY A 123 -0.81 -9.46 10.26
CA GLY A 123 -0.22 -8.99 11.51
C GLY A 123 -0.69 -7.61 11.97
N ILE A 124 -1.22 -6.77 11.06
CA ILE A 124 -1.56 -5.39 11.39
C ILE A 124 -2.90 -4.97 10.80
N VAL A 125 -3.12 -5.15 9.48
CA VAL A 125 -4.30 -4.59 8.80
C VAL A 125 -5.59 -5.24 9.29
N ALA A 126 -5.70 -6.57 9.21
CA ALA A 126 -6.92 -7.28 9.60
C ALA A 126 -7.27 -7.06 11.09
N PRO A 127 -6.32 -7.15 12.05
CA PRO A 127 -6.60 -6.81 13.46
C PRO A 127 -6.99 -5.34 13.69
N THR A 128 -6.38 -4.40 12.96
CA THR A 128 -6.69 -2.96 13.09
C THR A 128 -8.11 -2.67 12.61
N LEU A 129 -8.50 -3.25 11.48
CA LEU A 129 -9.80 -3.06 10.86
C LEU A 129 -10.89 -3.93 11.46
N LYS A 130 -10.51 -4.95 12.25
CA LYS A 130 -11.41 -5.93 12.88
C LYS A 130 -12.27 -6.69 11.87
N THR A 131 -11.70 -7.03 10.73
CA THR A 131 -12.37 -7.76 9.65
C THR A 131 -11.40 -8.69 8.95
N ASN A 132 -11.92 -9.82 8.46
CA ASN A 132 -11.18 -10.67 7.53
C ASN A 132 -10.91 -9.91 6.22
N LEU A 133 -9.82 -10.26 5.53
CA LEU A 133 -9.42 -9.56 4.30
C LEU A 133 -9.29 -10.53 3.13
N LEU A 134 -9.67 -10.02 1.96
CA LEU A 134 -9.45 -10.60 0.65
C LEU A 134 -8.34 -9.80 -0.02
N THR A 135 -7.15 -10.40 -0.17
CA THR A 135 -5.97 -9.72 -0.70
C THR A 135 -5.73 -10.08 -2.16
N GLU A 136 -5.84 -9.09 -3.05
CA GLU A 136 -5.40 -9.22 -4.44
C GLU A 136 -4.04 -8.56 -4.54
N THR A 137 -2.99 -9.38 -4.65
CA THR A 137 -1.62 -8.90 -4.75
C THR A 137 -0.79 -9.70 -5.76
N TRP A 138 0.23 -9.07 -6.30
CA TRP A 138 1.14 -9.73 -7.24
C TRP A 138 2.08 -10.73 -6.56
N ILE A 139 1.63 -11.97 -6.37
CA ILE A 139 2.45 -13.03 -5.77
C ILE A 139 3.43 -13.60 -6.80
N LYS A 140 4.73 -13.47 -6.53
CA LYS A 140 5.82 -14.03 -7.34
C LYS A 140 6.83 -14.77 -6.47
N GLY A 141 6.55 -16.03 -6.17
CA GLY A 141 7.39 -16.85 -5.30
C GLY A 141 6.53 -17.58 -4.27
N TYR A 142 7.02 -17.64 -3.03
CA TYR A 142 6.30 -18.28 -1.94
C TYR A 142 5.17 -17.39 -1.42
N ASP A 143 3.96 -17.92 -1.56
CA ASP A 143 2.72 -17.46 -0.96
C ASP A 143 2.77 -17.54 0.57
N ILE A 144 1.74 -16.97 1.21
CA ILE A 144 1.56 -16.98 2.65
C ILE A 144 0.29 -17.78 2.91
N THR A 145 0.43 -18.92 3.57
CA THR A 145 -0.72 -19.75 3.96
C THR A 145 -1.65 -18.98 4.88
N VAL A 146 -2.96 -19.06 4.65
CA VAL A 146 -3.98 -18.53 5.55
C VAL A 146 -3.75 -18.97 7.01
N ASN A 147 -3.82 -18.01 7.94
CA ASN A 147 -3.75 -18.29 9.38
C ASN A 147 -5.16 -18.52 9.96
N CYS A 148 -5.57 -19.78 10.02
CA CYS A 148 -6.90 -20.16 10.53
C CYS A 148 -7.07 -20.08 12.05
N SER A 149 -5.99 -19.79 12.79
CA SER A 149 -6.10 -19.44 14.22
C SER A 149 -6.36 -17.95 14.44
N SER A 150 -6.29 -17.12 13.39
CA SER A 150 -6.64 -15.71 13.46
C SER A 150 -8.15 -15.53 13.60
N ILE A 151 -8.55 -14.55 14.41
CA ILE A 151 -9.95 -14.10 14.49
C ILE A 151 -10.36 -13.41 13.16
N TYR A 152 -9.39 -12.83 12.45
CA TYR A 152 -9.56 -12.13 11.18
C TYR A 152 -8.63 -12.76 10.15
N PRO A 153 -9.01 -13.89 9.52
CA PRO A 153 -8.19 -14.54 8.52
C PRO A 153 -8.02 -13.65 7.28
N VAL A 154 -6.84 -13.69 6.68
CA VAL A 154 -6.56 -13.07 5.39
C VAL A 154 -6.38 -14.16 4.35
N VAL A 155 -7.09 -14.03 3.23
CA VAL A 155 -7.06 -14.99 2.12
C VAL A 155 -6.72 -14.29 0.82
N ASP A 156 -6.02 -14.98 -0.07
CA ASP A 156 -5.63 -14.45 -1.36
C ASP A 156 -6.76 -14.54 -2.38
N VAL A 157 -6.90 -13.47 -3.18
CA VAL A 157 -7.78 -13.41 -4.35
C VAL A 157 -7.01 -13.92 -5.55
N GLU A 158 -7.52 -14.96 -6.21
CA GLU A 158 -6.84 -15.56 -7.36
C GLU A 158 -7.24 -14.87 -8.67
N TYR A 159 -8.52 -14.53 -8.82
CA TYR A 159 -9.08 -13.97 -10.05
C TYR A 159 -9.93 -12.73 -9.79
N ILE A 160 -9.75 -11.73 -10.65
CA ILE A 160 -10.59 -10.54 -10.70
C ILE A 160 -11.16 -10.29 -12.10
N LYS A 161 -12.25 -9.53 -12.16
CA LYS A 161 -12.89 -9.07 -13.40
C LYS A 161 -13.30 -7.60 -13.28
N VAL A 162 -12.88 -6.78 -14.24
CA VAL A 162 -13.18 -5.34 -14.26
C VAL A 162 -14.20 -5.05 -15.36
N GLY A 163 -15.45 -4.73 -14.99
CA GLY A 163 -16.51 -4.40 -15.95
C GLY A 163 -16.75 -5.51 -16.99
N VAL A 164 -16.66 -5.16 -18.28
CA VAL A 164 -16.87 -6.10 -19.40
C VAL A 164 -15.61 -6.83 -19.84
N SER A 165 -14.50 -6.68 -19.12
CA SER A 165 -13.25 -7.35 -19.44
C SER A 165 -13.32 -8.87 -19.19
N GLY A 166 -12.32 -9.59 -19.69
CA GLY A 166 -12.06 -10.96 -19.28
C GLY A 166 -11.65 -11.06 -17.80
N GLN A 167 -11.62 -12.28 -17.27
CA GLN A 167 -11.03 -12.52 -15.96
C GLN A 167 -9.50 -12.50 -16.07
N PHE A 168 -8.84 -11.91 -15.07
CA PHE A 168 -7.38 -11.89 -14.98
C PHE A 168 -6.95 -12.52 -13.65
N ARG A 169 -5.87 -13.31 -13.72
CA ARG A 169 -5.23 -13.91 -12.54
C ARG A 169 -4.30 -12.89 -11.88
N TYR A 170 -4.15 -12.94 -10.56
CA TYR A 170 -3.26 -12.07 -9.79
C TYR A 170 -1.85 -11.91 -10.39
N THR A 171 -1.31 -12.94 -11.07
CA THR A 171 0.01 -12.88 -11.74
C THR A 171 0.13 -11.82 -12.85
N LYS A 172 -1.00 -11.32 -13.35
CA LYS A 172 -1.12 -10.31 -14.41
C LYS A 172 -1.51 -8.93 -13.87
N ASP A 173 -1.72 -8.81 -12.56
CA ASP A 173 -2.03 -7.55 -11.90
C ASP A 173 -0.90 -7.19 -10.93
N HIS A 174 -0.52 -5.92 -10.91
CA HIS A 174 0.51 -5.38 -10.01
C HIS A 174 -0.09 -4.72 -8.77
N SER A 175 -1.41 -4.73 -8.67
CA SER A 175 -2.20 -4.21 -7.58
C SER A 175 -1.82 -4.87 -6.27
N LYS A 176 -2.11 -4.12 -5.20
CA LYS A 176 -1.80 -4.44 -3.80
C LYS A 176 -3.00 -4.00 -2.99
N LEU A 177 -4.06 -4.75 -3.19
CA LEU A 177 -5.39 -4.45 -2.68
C LEU A 177 -5.68 -5.41 -1.53
N ALA A 178 -6.30 -4.87 -0.48
CA ALA A 178 -6.99 -5.69 0.51
C ALA A 178 -8.40 -5.16 0.68
N ILE A 179 -9.38 -6.05 0.59
CA ILE A 179 -10.79 -5.72 0.64
C ILE A 179 -11.37 -6.43 1.86
N SER A 180 -12.14 -5.72 2.68
CA SER A 180 -12.86 -6.35 3.79
C SER A 180 -13.81 -7.44 3.28
N GLY A 181 -13.81 -8.60 3.93
CA GLY A 181 -14.82 -9.63 3.68
C GLY A 181 -16.15 -9.40 4.41
N ASP A 182 -16.22 -8.37 5.27
CA ASP A 182 -17.41 -8.00 6.02
C ASP A 182 -18.04 -6.72 5.45
N PRO A 183 -19.27 -6.78 4.88
CA PRO A 183 -19.95 -5.61 4.33
C PRO A 183 -20.31 -4.56 5.40
N THR A 184 -20.36 -4.93 6.69
CA THR A 184 -20.58 -3.96 7.79
C THR A 184 -19.34 -3.15 8.12
N GLN A 185 -18.16 -3.61 7.64
CA GLN A 185 -16.87 -2.94 7.77
C GLN A 185 -16.25 -2.75 6.38
N PRO A 186 -16.83 -1.89 5.51
CA PRO A 186 -16.52 -1.86 4.08
C PRO A 186 -15.22 -1.12 3.79
N TYR A 187 -14.11 -1.70 4.21
CA TYR A 187 -12.76 -1.19 4.00
C TYR A 187 -12.16 -1.66 2.69
N ILE A 188 -11.49 -0.74 2.01
CA ILE A 188 -10.57 -1.03 0.90
C ILE A 188 -9.23 -0.43 1.26
N CYS A 189 -8.19 -1.24 1.18
CA CYS A 189 -6.82 -0.84 1.43
C CYS A 189 -6.01 -0.92 0.15
N ILE A 190 -5.25 0.13 -0.14
CA ILE A 190 -4.34 0.18 -1.29
C ILE A 190 -2.95 0.52 -0.78
N GLY A 191 -1.96 -0.31 -1.13
CA GLY A 191 -0.61 -0.22 -0.57
C GLY A 191 0.52 -0.51 -1.56
N ASP A 192 1.71 -0.70 -0.99
CA ASP A 192 2.98 -0.87 -1.70
C ASP A 192 3.66 -2.24 -1.47
N ILE A 193 3.09 -3.06 -0.59
CA ILE A 193 3.52 -4.42 -0.26
C ILE A 193 2.56 -5.47 -0.83
N ASN A 194 3.12 -6.51 -1.43
CA ASN A 194 2.38 -7.73 -1.80
C ASN A 194 2.25 -8.68 -0.59
N ARG A 195 1.26 -9.56 -0.59
CA ARG A 195 1.16 -10.65 0.40
C ARG A 195 2.04 -11.84 -0.04
N MET A 196 3.34 -11.75 0.23
CA MET A 196 4.29 -12.84 -0.03
C MET A 196 5.48 -12.79 0.94
N THR A 197 6.09 -13.94 1.27
CA THR A 197 7.13 -14.03 2.32
C THR A 197 8.36 -13.16 2.06
N SER A 198 8.72 -12.93 0.79
CA SER A 198 9.83 -12.01 0.42
C SER A 198 9.60 -10.55 0.86
N GLN A 199 8.38 -10.20 1.28
CA GLN A 199 8.02 -8.87 1.76
C GLN A 199 8.11 -8.72 3.27
N TYR A 200 8.38 -9.79 4.02
CA TYR A 200 8.48 -9.73 5.48
C TYR A 200 9.56 -8.74 5.93
N THR A 201 10.71 -8.78 5.27
CA THR A 201 11.89 -7.96 5.54
C THR A 201 11.92 -6.66 4.73
N ARG A 202 10.79 -6.22 4.17
CA ARG A 202 10.66 -4.95 3.46
C ARG A 202 9.82 -3.95 4.26
N GLY A 203 10.25 -2.70 4.25
CA GLY A 203 9.41 -1.59 4.67
C GLY A 203 8.32 -1.33 3.64
N GLY A 204 7.17 -0.85 4.12
CA GLY A 204 6.00 -0.56 3.30
C GLY A 204 4.75 -0.36 4.13
N GLY A 205 3.65 -0.03 3.47
CA GLY A 205 2.40 0.32 4.09
C GLY A 205 1.20 0.26 3.16
N THR A 206 0.04 0.52 3.74
CA THR A 206 -1.24 0.56 3.05
C THR A 206 -2.14 1.64 3.64
N ASN A 207 -3.00 2.22 2.81
CA ASN A 207 -4.00 3.18 3.23
C ASN A 207 -5.38 2.58 3.04
N CYS A 208 -6.16 2.52 4.12
CA CYS A 208 -7.47 1.91 4.18
C CYS A 208 -8.56 2.97 4.32
N ILE A 209 -9.55 2.96 3.43
CA ILE A 209 -10.72 3.83 3.50
C ILE A 209 -11.96 2.99 3.81
N ASN A 210 -12.79 3.45 4.75
CA ASN A 210 -14.13 2.90 4.97
C ASN A 210 -15.10 3.62 4.02
N ASN A 211 -15.53 2.94 2.96
CA ASN A 211 -16.46 3.51 1.99
C ASN A 211 -17.27 2.39 1.31
N PRO A 212 -18.58 2.27 1.61
CA PRO A 212 -19.45 1.21 1.04
C PRO A 212 -19.49 1.19 -0.49
N GLU A 213 -19.51 2.35 -1.15
CA GLU A 213 -19.65 2.44 -2.61
C GLU A 213 -18.39 1.95 -3.32
N ILE A 214 -17.23 2.42 -2.86
CA ILE A 214 -15.93 1.97 -3.35
C ILE A 214 -15.77 0.49 -3.02
N TRP A 215 -16.11 0.06 -1.81
CA TRP A 215 -15.93 -1.31 -1.36
C TRP A 215 -16.75 -2.25 -2.23
N ASN A 216 -18.02 -1.92 -2.47
CA ASN A 216 -18.89 -2.71 -3.32
C ASN A 216 -18.34 -2.80 -4.76
N THR A 217 -17.72 -1.74 -5.27
CA THR A 217 -17.08 -1.76 -6.59
C THR A 217 -15.93 -2.76 -6.65
N TYR A 218 -15.03 -2.74 -5.67
CA TYR A 218 -13.87 -3.65 -5.63
C TYR A 218 -14.26 -5.09 -5.26
N PHE A 219 -15.17 -5.26 -4.31
CA PHE A 219 -15.63 -6.58 -3.87
C PHE A 219 -16.28 -7.35 -5.03
N ASN A 220 -17.09 -6.68 -5.85
CA ASN A 220 -17.72 -7.30 -7.02
C ASN A 220 -16.73 -7.62 -8.16
N MET A 221 -15.49 -7.14 -8.10
CA MET A 221 -14.45 -7.56 -9.04
C MET A 221 -13.93 -8.96 -8.71
N ILE A 222 -14.01 -9.42 -7.47
CA ILE A 222 -13.49 -10.72 -7.04
C ILE A 222 -14.27 -11.84 -7.72
N GLN A 223 -13.57 -12.76 -8.37
CA GLN A 223 -14.16 -13.91 -9.05
C GLN A 223 -13.80 -15.25 -8.39
N GLY A 224 -12.76 -15.27 -7.56
CA GLY A 224 -12.35 -16.45 -6.81
C GLY A 224 -11.18 -16.15 -5.88
N THR A 225 -11.12 -16.85 -4.77
CA THR A 225 -9.99 -16.87 -3.83
C THR A 225 -9.14 -18.10 -4.07
N ASP A 226 -7.92 -18.10 -3.55
CA ASP A 226 -7.03 -19.26 -3.62
C ASP A 226 -7.71 -20.49 -2.96
N PRO A 227 -7.90 -21.60 -3.69
CA PRO A 227 -8.52 -22.81 -3.14
C PRO A 227 -7.73 -23.48 -2.01
N SER A 228 -6.47 -23.13 -1.81
CA SER A 228 -5.64 -23.61 -0.70
C SER A 228 -5.83 -22.77 0.57
N ASP A 229 -6.37 -21.54 0.46
CA ASP A 229 -6.69 -20.67 1.58
C ASP A 229 -8.05 -21.03 2.22
N VAL A 230 -8.16 -22.27 2.69
CA VAL A 230 -9.37 -22.80 3.33
C VAL A 230 -9.12 -23.07 4.80
N CYS A 231 -9.90 -22.40 5.65
CA CYS A 231 -9.92 -22.71 7.07
C CYS A 231 -10.91 -23.83 7.39
N PRO A 232 -10.52 -24.83 8.19
CA PRO A 232 -11.45 -25.85 8.66
C PRO A 232 -12.64 -25.17 9.35
N VAL A 233 -13.86 -25.51 8.93
CA VAL A 233 -15.04 -25.19 9.70
C VAL A 233 -14.97 -26.00 10.99
N ASN A 234 -14.75 -25.33 12.12
CA ASN A 234 -14.89 -25.97 13.42
C ASN A 234 -16.38 -26.29 13.61
N ASN A 235 -16.74 -27.57 13.44
CA ASN A 235 -18.04 -28.11 13.81
C ASN A 235 -18.25 -28.06 15.32
#